data_AF-A0A938XSY0-F1
#
_entry.id   AF-A0A938XSY0-F1
#
_cell.length_a   1.000
_cell.length_b   1.000
_cell.length_c   1.000
_cell.angle_alpha   90.00
_cell.angle_beta   90.00
_cell.angle_gamma   90.00
#
_symmetry.space_group_name_H-M   'P 1'
#
loop_
_entity.id
_entity.type
_entity.pdbx_description
1 polymer ?
#
loop_
_entity_poly.entity_id
_entity_poly.type
_entity_poly.pdbx_seq_one_letter_code
_entity_poly.pdbx_strand_id
1 'polypeptide(L)'
;MLGIENVEKNGGFIIKCNLEGYITEVIYNTLDVVNLNKGGFFSFLVKEGTYEKGLNFMKKIKTEEIVFDWELNVDLKNKVLPMEFHGIKIEEEKLLILAVDNVESILLYYEEMAKVNNKYINYIRELIKKRLLDGKNVISQEIDFDNKSNVKSYEDMSKLNNELVNLQRKLTKKK
;
A
#
# COMPACT_ATOMS: atom_id res chain seq x y z
N MET A 1 -22.15 28.67 -9.95
CA MET A 1 -20.84 28.17 -10.43
C MET A 1 -20.47 27.01 -9.50
N LEU A 2 -20.96 25.81 -9.81
CA LEU A 2 -20.71 24.61 -8.99
C LEU A 2 -19.37 24.04 -9.43
N GLY A 3 -18.32 24.47 -8.72
CA GLY A 3 -16.96 24.03 -8.95
C GLY A 3 -16.72 22.68 -8.31
N ILE A 4 -16.67 21.64 -9.14
CA ILE A 4 -15.85 20.43 -9.03
C ILE A 4 -16.02 19.69 -7.70
N GLU A 5 -16.87 18.66 -7.72
CA GLU A 5 -16.78 17.54 -6.77
C GLU A 5 -15.31 17.07 -6.73
N ASN A 6 -14.67 17.24 -5.57
CA ASN A 6 -13.34 16.69 -5.31
C ASN A 6 -13.40 15.20 -5.59
N VAL A 7 -12.77 14.77 -6.68
CA VAL A 7 -12.33 13.38 -6.83
C VAL A 7 -11.52 13.08 -5.57
N GLU A 8 -12.03 12.18 -4.72
CA GLU A 8 -11.27 11.70 -3.56
C GLU A 8 -9.91 11.23 -4.06
N LYS A 9 -8.86 11.98 -3.74
CA LYS A 9 -7.50 11.64 -4.15
C LYS A 9 -7.10 10.35 -3.43
N ASN A 10 -7.10 9.24 -4.16
CA ASN A 10 -6.36 8.02 -3.88
C ASN A 10 -4.91 8.38 -3.48
N GLY A 11 -4.64 8.36 -2.17
CA GLY A 11 -3.45 8.91 -1.53
C GLY A 11 -2.68 7.88 -0.72
N GLY A 12 -1.38 8.12 -0.58
CA GLY A 12 -0.50 7.12 -0.01
C GLY A 12 0.93 7.61 0.14
N PHE A 13 1.75 6.78 0.75
CA PHE A 13 3.17 7.05 0.94
C PHE A 13 4.02 5.80 0.86
N ILE A 14 5.29 6.02 0.54
CA ILE A 14 6.30 4.99 0.40
C ILE A 14 7.52 5.45 1.18
N ILE A 15 7.90 4.65 2.17
CA ILE A 15 9.02 4.94 3.06
C ILE A 15 10.00 3.79 3.11
N LYS A 16 11.24 4.13 3.43
CA LYS A 16 12.26 3.18 3.81
C LYS A 16 12.52 3.28 5.30
N CYS A 17 12.50 2.16 5.99
CA CYS A 17 12.86 2.06 7.39
C CYS A 17 14.07 1.14 7.60
N ASN A 18 14.81 1.35 8.69
CA ASN A 18 15.70 0.30 9.20
C ASN A 18 14.90 -0.73 10.02
N LEU A 19 15.57 -1.76 10.53
CA LEU A 19 14.92 -2.79 11.34
C LEU A 19 14.34 -2.22 12.64
N GLU A 20 14.92 -1.18 13.22
CA GLU A 20 14.41 -0.58 14.45
C GLU A 20 13.10 0.18 14.20
N GLY A 21 12.80 0.57 12.95
CA GLY A 21 11.61 1.32 12.57
C GLY A 21 11.84 2.81 12.38
N TYR A 22 13.09 3.26 12.36
CA TYR A 22 13.43 4.63 11.97
C TYR A 22 13.30 4.79 10.46
N ILE A 23 12.60 5.84 10.06
CA ILE A 23 12.42 6.24 8.67
C ILE A 23 13.75 6.81 8.18
N THR A 24 14.39 6.10 7.26
CA THR A 24 15.67 6.50 6.66
C THR A 24 15.47 7.33 5.39
N GLU A 25 14.31 7.20 4.74
CA GLU A 25 13.95 7.92 3.52
C GLU A 25 12.42 7.96 3.34
N VAL A 26 11.88 9.12 2.95
CA VAL A 26 10.50 9.25 2.44
C VAL A 26 10.62 9.33 0.93
N ILE A 27 10.17 8.29 0.23
CA ILE A 27 10.40 8.12 -1.21
C ILE A 27 9.25 8.76 -1.99
N TYR A 28 8.03 8.64 -1.47
CA TYR A 28 6.82 9.20 -2.05
C TYR A 28 5.81 9.50 -0.95
N ASN A 29 5.05 10.58 -1.09
CA ASN A 29 3.98 10.93 -0.16
C ASN A 29 3.01 11.92 -0.85
N THR A 30 1.73 11.59 -0.88
CA THR A 30 0.66 12.48 -1.35
C THR A 30 -0.29 12.93 -0.26
N LEU A 31 -0.04 12.52 0.98
CA LEU A 31 -0.87 12.78 2.15
C LEU A 31 -0.18 13.74 3.14
N ASP A 32 -0.98 14.52 3.86
CA ASP A 32 -0.50 15.33 4.99
C ASP A 32 -0.33 14.49 6.27
N VAL A 33 0.49 13.44 6.20
CA VAL A 33 0.78 12.53 7.31
C VAL A 33 1.58 13.25 8.40
N VAL A 34 1.13 13.13 9.64
CA VAL A 34 1.81 13.70 10.81
C VAL A 34 3.06 12.87 11.11
N ASN A 35 4.18 13.53 11.44
CA ASN A 35 5.47 12.88 11.77
C ASN A 35 6.11 12.04 10.65
N LEU A 36 5.64 12.18 9.40
CA LEU A 36 6.25 11.54 8.24
C LEU A 36 7.49 12.31 7.79
N ASN A 37 8.63 12.02 8.41
CA ASN A 37 9.91 12.63 8.08
C ASN A 37 11.07 11.65 8.26
N LYS A 38 12.18 11.89 7.55
CA LYS A 38 13.44 11.19 7.79
C LYS A 38 13.89 11.40 9.24
N GLY A 39 14.35 10.33 9.89
CA GLY A 39 14.68 10.27 11.31
C GLY A 39 13.47 10.06 12.22
N GLY A 40 12.25 10.21 11.72
CA GLY A 40 11.02 9.88 12.44
C GLY A 40 10.90 8.37 12.67
N PHE A 41 10.06 7.99 13.64
CA PHE A 41 9.81 6.60 13.98
C PHE A 41 8.49 6.13 13.36
N PHE A 42 8.49 4.99 12.69
CA PHE A 42 7.30 4.45 11.99
C PHE A 42 6.07 4.38 12.89
N SER A 43 6.24 3.97 14.15
CA SER A 43 5.09 3.85 15.04
C SER A 43 4.44 5.21 15.34
N PHE A 44 5.11 6.34 15.14
CA PHE A 44 4.51 7.68 15.32
C PHE A 44 3.65 8.13 14.13
N LEU A 45 3.63 7.36 13.04
CA LEU A 45 2.71 7.58 11.91
C LEU A 45 1.32 7.02 12.19
N VAL A 46 1.23 6.04 13.09
CA VAL A 46 -0.04 5.37 13.41
C VAL A 46 -0.70 6.00 14.62
N LYS A 47 -2.03 6.00 14.64
CA LYS A 47 -2.83 6.46 15.76
C LYS A 47 -2.52 5.67 17.02
N GLU A 48 -2.59 6.34 18.16
CA GLU A 48 -2.25 5.78 19.47
C GLU A 48 -2.95 4.46 19.82
N GLY A 49 -4.22 4.29 19.42
CA GLY A 49 -4.96 3.03 19.61
C GLY A 49 -4.54 1.87 18.69
N THR A 50 -3.60 2.09 17.76
CA THR A 50 -3.11 1.09 16.79
C THR A 50 -1.61 0.84 16.87
N TYR A 51 -0.91 1.38 17.88
CA TYR A 51 0.53 1.19 18.07
C TYR A 51 0.93 -0.29 18.12
N GLU A 52 0.21 -1.12 18.87
CA GLU A 52 0.50 -2.56 18.98
C GLU A 52 0.41 -3.24 17.60
N LYS A 53 -0.61 -2.90 16.80
CA LYS A 53 -0.73 -3.40 15.42
C LYS A 53 0.43 -2.93 14.55
N GLY A 54 0.89 -1.69 14.70
CA GLY A 54 2.05 -1.17 13.98
C GLY A 54 3.35 -1.88 14.34
N LEU A 55 3.55 -2.18 15.64
CA LEU A 55 4.71 -2.97 16.09
C LEU A 55 4.64 -4.42 15.59
N ASN A 56 3.46 -5.03 15.62
CA ASN A 56 3.25 -6.38 15.09
C ASN A 56 3.50 -6.45 13.58
N PHE A 57 3.10 -5.43 12.82
CA PHE A 57 3.44 -5.30 11.41
C PHE A 57 4.96 -5.29 11.20
N MET A 58 5.68 -4.42 11.91
CA MET A 58 7.14 -4.35 11.82
C MET A 58 7.81 -5.66 12.20
N LYS A 59 7.33 -6.34 13.24
CA LYS A 59 7.82 -7.67 13.64
C LYS A 59 7.58 -8.70 12.54
N LYS A 60 6.41 -8.67 11.90
CA LYS A 60 6.02 -9.62 10.86
C LYS A 60 6.85 -9.46 9.58
N ILE A 61 7.13 -8.23 9.15
CA ILE A 61 8.01 -8.00 7.98
C ILE A 61 9.43 -8.55 8.23
N LYS A 62 9.94 -8.40 9.46
CA LYS A 62 11.26 -8.94 9.83
C LYS A 62 11.33 -10.46 9.72
N THR A 63 10.23 -11.16 9.99
CA THR A 63 10.19 -12.64 10.04
C THR A 63 9.75 -13.28 8.73
N GLU A 64 8.83 -12.64 7.99
CA GLU A 64 8.18 -13.24 6.81
C GLU A 64 8.70 -12.67 5.48
N GLU A 65 9.67 -11.75 5.52
CA GLU A 65 10.22 -10.97 4.39
C GLU A 65 9.22 -10.06 3.70
N ILE A 66 7.95 -10.47 3.57
CA ILE A 66 6.87 -9.73 2.93
C ILE A 66 5.60 -9.84 3.75
N VAL A 67 4.90 -8.71 3.89
CA VAL A 67 3.59 -8.63 4.54
C VAL A 67 2.64 -7.84 3.67
N PHE A 68 1.43 -8.38 3.49
CA PHE A 68 0.36 -7.75 2.74
C PHE A 68 -0.83 -7.41 3.63
N ASP A 69 -1.67 -6.52 3.11
CA ASP A 69 -3.04 -6.26 3.55
C ASP A 69 -3.16 -5.94 5.05
N TRP A 70 -2.16 -5.22 5.59
CA TRP A 70 -2.12 -4.90 7.01
C TRP A 70 -2.77 -3.55 7.30
N GLU A 71 -3.94 -3.55 7.95
CA GLU A 71 -4.70 -2.33 8.20
C GLU A 71 -4.21 -1.57 9.44
N LEU A 72 -3.87 -0.29 9.26
CA LEU A 72 -3.51 0.65 10.34
C LEU A 72 -4.20 1.99 10.16
N ASN A 73 -4.50 2.65 11.27
CA ASN A 73 -5.03 4.00 11.25
C ASN A 73 -3.86 4.99 11.26
N VAL A 74 -3.81 5.87 10.27
CA VAL A 74 -2.76 6.89 10.12
C VAL A 74 -3.29 8.24 10.57
N ASP A 75 -2.50 8.93 11.38
CA ASP A 75 -2.80 10.30 11.79
C ASP A 75 -2.37 11.28 10.68
N LEU A 76 -3.36 11.92 10.06
CA LEU A 76 -3.18 13.04 9.14
C LEU A 76 -3.49 14.34 9.90
N LYS A 77 -2.99 15.49 9.41
CA LYS A 77 -3.16 16.79 10.09
C LYS A 77 -4.60 17.11 10.54
N ASN A 78 -5.60 16.69 9.76
CA ASN A 78 -7.01 17.04 9.97
C ASN A 78 -7.93 15.84 10.22
N LYS A 79 -7.44 14.60 10.11
CA LYS A 79 -8.26 13.38 10.22
C LYS A 79 -7.41 12.15 10.49
N VAL A 80 -8.08 11.09 10.93
CA VAL A 80 -7.50 9.74 11.00
C VAL A 80 -8.04 8.94 9.82
N LEU A 81 -7.17 8.28 9.06
CA LEU A 81 -7.57 7.48 7.90
C LEU A 81 -7.11 6.02 8.07
N PRO A 82 -7.99 5.02 7.91
CA PRO A 82 -7.55 3.64 7.77
C PRO A 82 -6.81 3.48 6.45
N MET A 83 -5.64 2.87 6.50
CA MET A 83 -4.80 2.60 5.34
C MET A 83 -4.31 1.17 5.38
N GLU A 84 -4.08 0.64 4.19
CA GLU A 84 -3.53 -0.68 3.97
C GLU A 84 -2.01 -0.59 3.82
N PHE A 85 -1.30 -1.33 4.66
CA PHE A 85 0.15 -1.36 4.70
C PHE A 85 0.67 -2.65 4.08
N HIS A 86 1.67 -2.49 3.23
CA HIS A 86 2.46 -3.56 2.64
C HIS A 86 3.92 -3.32 3.00
N GLY A 87 4.61 -4.38 3.38
CA GLY A 87 6.01 -4.32 3.77
C GLY A 87 6.83 -5.34 3.03
N ILE A 88 8.01 -4.97 2.59
CA ILE A 88 9.00 -5.88 2.02
C ILE A 88 10.37 -5.59 2.60
N LYS A 89 11.08 -6.65 3.01
CA LYS A 89 12.50 -6.61 3.32
C LYS A 89 13.28 -6.60 2.01
N ILE A 90 14.04 -5.54 1.76
CA ILE A 90 14.72 -5.31 0.47
C ILE A 90 16.22 -5.63 0.52
N GLU A 91 16.83 -5.48 1.70
CA GLU A 91 18.24 -5.81 1.99
C GLU A 91 18.29 -6.36 3.43
N GLU A 92 19.45 -6.83 3.92
CA GLU A 92 19.58 -7.47 5.24
C GLU A 92 18.97 -6.65 6.39
N GLU A 93 19.06 -5.32 6.32
CA GLU A 93 18.63 -4.41 7.39
C GLU A 93 17.67 -3.30 6.94
N LYS A 94 17.08 -3.41 5.75
CA LYS A 94 16.22 -2.36 5.19
C LYS A 94 14.84 -2.88 4.85
N LEU A 95 13.84 -2.10 5.25
CA LEU A 95 12.44 -2.35 5.01
C LEU A 95 11.90 -1.27 4.07
N LEU A 96 11.12 -1.67 3.09
CA LEU A 96 10.32 -0.78 2.26
C LEU A 96 8.86 -0.97 2.68
N ILE A 97 8.20 0.13 3.04
CA ILE A 97 6.80 0.12 3.50
C ILE A 97 6.00 1.01 2.56
N LEU A 98 4.93 0.43 2.04
CA LEU A 98 3.92 1.06 1.21
C LEU A 98 2.65 1.21 2.04
N ALA A 99 2.09 2.41 2.12
CA ALA A 99 0.78 2.65 2.72
C ALA A 99 -0.14 3.26 1.67
N VAL A 100 -1.29 2.62 1.45
CA VAL A 100 -2.28 3.03 0.45
C VAL A 100 -3.67 3.11 1.08
N ASP A 101 -4.48 4.06 0.65
CA ASP A 101 -5.89 4.15 1.04
C ASP A 101 -6.81 3.22 0.23
N ASN A 102 -6.36 2.81 -0.96
CA ASN A 102 -7.03 1.90 -1.88
C ASN A 102 -5.96 1.06 -2.61
N VAL A 103 -6.26 -0.22 -2.84
CA VAL A 103 -5.41 -1.16 -3.59
C VAL A 103 -5.09 -0.66 -5.00
N GLU A 104 -6.05 0.02 -5.66
CA GLU A 104 -5.86 0.63 -6.99
C GLU A 104 -4.71 1.66 -6.99
N SER A 105 -4.47 2.31 -5.84
CA SER A 105 -3.41 3.31 -5.67
C SER A 105 -2.00 2.72 -5.79
N ILE A 106 -1.80 1.42 -5.53
CA ILE A 106 -0.49 0.75 -5.61
C ILE A 106 0.07 0.82 -7.04
N LEU A 107 -0.78 0.63 -8.05
CA LEU A 107 -0.35 0.68 -9.46
C LEU A 107 -0.01 2.10 -9.90
N LEU A 108 -0.81 3.08 -9.48
CA LEU A 108 -0.50 4.48 -9.72
C LEU A 108 0.89 4.82 -9.17
N TYR A 109 1.21 4.34 -7.97
CA TYR A 109 2.53 4.57 -7.38
C TYR A 109 3.65 3.85 -8.11
N TYR A 110 3.40 2.62 -8.58
CA TYR A 110 4.34 1.92 -9.44
C TYR A 110 4.65 2.73 -10.72
N GLU A 111 3.63 3.29 -11.39
CA GLU A 111 3.83 4.13 -12.58
C GLU A 111 4.61 5.41 -12.29
N GLU A 112 4.28 6.12 -11.21
CA GLU A 112 4.99 7.32 -10.81
C GLU A 112 6.46 7.02 -10.50
N MET A 113 6.74 5.90 -9.85
CA MET A 113 8.12 5.45 -9.60
C MET A 113 8.85 5.02 -10.88
N ALA A 114 8.14 4.46 -11.86
CA ALA A 114 8.70 4.09 -13.16
C ALA A 114 9.15 5.32 -13.95
N LYS A 115 8.35 6.39 -13.93
CA LYS A 115 8.65 7.65 -14.65
C LYS A 115 9.98 8.27 -14.18
N VAL A 116 10.30 8.13 -12.90
CA VAL A 116 11.53 8.70 -12.31
C VAL A 116 12.68 7.70 -12.20
N ASN A 117 12.54 6.51 -12.82
CA ASN A 117 13.51 5.40 -12.74
C ASN A 117 13.94 5.11 -11.30
N ASN A 118 12.97 5.05 -10.38
CA ASN A 118 13.25 4.86 -8.97
C ASN A 118 13.82 3.45 -8.73
N LYS A 119 14.95 3.35 -8.03
CA LYS A 119 15.60 2.06 -7.69
C LYS A 119 14.73 1.09 -6.89
N TYR A 120 13.66 1.57 -6.26
CA TYR A 120 12.72 0.75 -5.48
C TYR A 120 11.61 0.10 -6.32
N ILE A 121 11.52 0.42 -7.61
CA ILE A 121 10.45 -0.05 -8.50
C ILE A 121 10.34 -1.58 -8.56
N ASN A 122 11.47 -2.29 -8.56
CA ASN A 122 11.48 -3.74 -8.65
C ASN A 122 10.85 -4.38 -7.40
N TYR A 123 11.02 -3.78 -6.22
CA TYR A 123 10.41 -4.29 -4.99
C TYR A 123 8.88 -4.09 -4.98
N ILE A 124 8.40 -2.97 -5.51
CA ILE A 124 6.96 -2.72 -5.66
C ILE A 124 6.37 -3.67 -6.71
N ARG A 125 7.09 -3.91 -7.81
CA ARG A 125 6.71 -4.91 -8.83
C ARG A 125 6.53 -6.29 -8.20
N GLU A 126 7.47 -6.72 -7.36
CA GLU A 126 7.40 -8.01 -6.66
C GLU A 126 6.27 -8.06 -5.62
N LEU A 127 6.00 -6.97 -4.91
CA LEU A 127 4.83 -6.85 -4.03
C LEU A 127 3.53 -7.09 -4.80
N ILE A 128 3.34 -6.40 -5.93
CA ILE A 128 2.14 -6.56 -6.77
C ILE A 128 2.00 -7.99 -7.28
N LYS A 129 3.09 -8.56 -7.82
CA LYS A 129 3.10 -9.93 -8.35
C LYS A 129 2.72 -10.98 -7.29
N LYS A 130 3.35 -10.93 -6.12
CA LYS A 130 3.10 -11.90 -5.05
C LYS A 130 1.67 -11.79 -4.53
N ARG A 131 1.14 -10.57 -4.37
CA ARG A 131 -0.26 -10.34 -4.00
C ARG A 131 -1.23 -11.01 -4.97
N LEU A 132 -0.96 -10.92 -6.27
CA LEU A 132 -1.77 -11.54 -7.32
C LEU A 132 -1.68 -13.06 -7.35
N LEU A 133 -0.53 -13.63 -6.98
CA LEU A 133 -0.30 -15.08 -6.96
C LEU A 133 -0.94 -15.75 -5.74
N ASP A 134 -0.98 -15.06 -4.59
CA ASP A 134 -1.59 -15.57 -3.35
C ASP A 134 -3.12 -15.63 -3.43
N GLY A 135 -3.73 -14.71 -4.18
CA GLY A 135 -5.14 -14.78 -4.56
C GLY A 135 -5.38 -15.79 -5.66
N LYS A 136 -5.59 -17.07 -5.32
CA LYS A 136 -5.91 -18.15 -6.28
C LYS A 136 -7.18 -17.85 -7.11
N ASN A 137 -7.03 -17.07 -8.19
CA ASN A 137 -7.85 -17.05 -9.40
C ASN A 137 -7.20 -16.10 -10.44
N VAL A 138 -6.40 -16.70 -11.32
CA VAL A 138 -6.17 -16.34 -12.73
C VAL A 138 -5.51 -14.98 -13.03
N ILE A 139 -4.61 -15.01 -14.03
CA ILE A 139 -4.02 -13.89 -14.77
C ILE A 139 -2.70 -13.30 -14.23
N SER A 140 -1.74 -14.14 -13.86
CA SER A 140 -0.32 -13.72 -13.78
C SER A 140 0.31 -13.44 -15.16
N GLN A 141 -0.43 -13.64 -16.26
CA GLN A 141 0.05 -13.47 -17.63
C GLN A 141 -0.27 -12.10 -18.27
N GLU A 142 -1.13 -11.25 -17.69
CA GLU A 142 -1.57 -10.02 -18.38
C GLU A 142 -0.93 -8.73 -17.86
N ILE A 143 -0.33 -8.69 -16.67
CA ILE A 143 0.37 -7.47 -16.22
C ILE A 143 1.78 -7.46 -16.79
N ASP A 144 1.87 -7.08 -18.06
CA ASP A 144 3.12 -6.69 -18.69
C ASP A 144 3.51 -5.30 -18.17
N PHE A 145 4.33 -5.29 -17.12
CA PHE A 145 4.87 -4.06 -16.53
C PHE A 145 5.74 -3.23 -17.49
N ASP A 146 6.10 -3.81 -18.65
CA ASP A 146 6.85 -3.14 -19.69
C ASP A 146 5.91 -2.59 -20.80
N ASN A 147 4.60 -2.87 -20.73
CA ASN A 147 3.59 -2.44 -21.70
C ASN A 147 2.43 -1.67 -21.03
N LYS A 148 2.45 -0.33 -21.17
CA LYS A 148 1.56 0.64 -20.48
C LYS A 148 0.04 0.41 -20.65
N SER A 149 -0.41 -0.44 -21.59
CA SER A 149 -1.83 -0.66 -21.89
C SER A 149 -2.56 -1.57 -20.89
N ASN A 150 -1.85 -2.41 -20.12
CA ASN A 150 -2.48 -3.47 -19.32
C ASN A 150 -2.79 -3.07 -17.87
N VAL A 151 -2.31 -1.91 -17.42
CA VAL A 151 -2.62 -1.35 -16.09
C VAL A 151 -4.13 -1.14 -15.92
N LYS A 152 -4.82 -0.78 -17.01
CA LYS A 152 -6.28 -0.64 -17.07
C LYS A 152 -7.03 -1.95 -16.78
N SER A 153 -6.46 -3.10 -17.14
CA SER A 153 -7.06 -4.42 -16.89
C SER A 153 -7.11 -4.73 -15.38
N TYR A 154 -6.14 -4.26 -14.60
CA TYR A 154 -6.16 -4.46 -13.15
C TYR A 154 -7.20 -3.60 -12.43
N GLU A 155 -7.44 -2.35 -12.86
CA GLU A 155 -8.54 -1.54 -12.34
C GLU A 155 -9.88 -2.27 -12.52
N ASP A 156 -10.07 -2.88 -13.68
CA ASP A 156 -11.28 -3.64 -14.00
C ASP A 156 -11.37 -4.94 -13.17
N MET A 157 -10.26 -5.65 -12.96
CA MET A 157 -10.23 -6.87 -12.13
C MET A 157 -10.42 -6.61 -10.62
N SER A 158 -9.85 -5.51 -10.09
CA SER A 158 -10.01 -5.14 -8.67
C SER A 158 -11.45 -4.73 -8.36
N LYS A 159 -12.10 -3.99 -9.27
CA LYS A 159 -13.54 -3.68 -9.20
C LYS A 159 -14.40 -4.94 -9.19
N LEU A 160 -14.13 -5.88 -10.09
CA LEU A 160 -14.86 -7.16 -10.15
C LEU A 160 -14.68 -7.99 -8.88
N ASN A 161 -13.48 -8.01 -8.30
CA ASN A 161 -13.23 -8.74 -7.06
C ASN A 161 -14.00 -8.10 -5.88
N ASN A 162 -14.00 -6.77 -5.79
CA ASN A 162 -14.79 -6.04 -4.79
C ASN A 162 -16.29 -6.31 -4.92
N GLU A 163 -16.81 -6.38 -6.15
CA GLU A 163 -18.21 -6.74 -6.40
C GLU A 163 -18.53 -8.18 -5.98
N LEU A 164 -17.66 -9.14 -6.30
CA LEU A 164 -17.83 -10.55 -5.94
C LEU A 164 -17.74 -10.78 -4.42
N VAL A 165 -16.78 -10.14 -3.75
CA VAL A 165 -16.63 -10.18 -2.29
C VAL A 165 -17.85 -9.54 -1.61
N ASN A 166 -18.35 -8.43 -2.13
CA ASN A 166 -19.55 -7.78 -1.62
C ASN A 166 -20.82 -8.62 -1.87
N LEU A 167 -20.92 -9.29 -3.01
CA LEU A 167 -22.01 -10.23 -3.31
C LEU A 167 -22.00 -11.44 -2.38
N GLN A 168 -20.83 -12.04 -2.13
CA GLN A 168 -20.69 -13.12 -1.15
C GLN A 168 -21.10 -12.66 0.26
N ARG A 169 -20.63 -11.50 0.73
CA ARG A 169 -21.01 -10.95 2.05
C ARG A 169 -22.52 -10.69 2.17
N LYS A 170 -23.19 -10.24 1.10
CA LYS A 170 -24.65 -10.03 1.09
C LYS A 170 -25.44 -11.35 1.18
N LEU A 171 -24.91 -12.44 0.60
CA LEU A 171 -25.53 -13.76 0.66
C LEU A 171 -25.37 -14.43 2.04
N THR A 172 -24.24 -14.22 2.71
CA THR A 172 -23.99 -14.79 4.05
C THR A 172 -24.79 -14.09 5.16
N LYS A 173 -25.14 -12.81 4.98
CA LYS A 173 -25.97 -12.04 5.94
C LYS A 173 -27.48 -12.30 5.83
N LYS A 174 -27.93 -13.17 4.90
CA LYS A 174 -29.35 -13.52 4.70
C LYS A 174 -29.73 -14.90 5.29
N LYS A 175 -28.95 -15.43 6.23
CA LYS A 175 -29.34 -16.61 7.03
C LYS A 175 -29.63 -16.21 8.46
#